data_AF-A0A7X3ZE47-F1
#
_entry.id   AF-A0A7X3ZE47-F1
#
_cell.length_a   1.000
_cell.length_b   1.000
_cell.length_c   1.000
_cell.angle_alpha   90.00
_cell.angle_beta   90.00
_cell.angle_gamma   90.00
#
_symmetry.space_group_name_H-M   'P 1'
#
loop_
_entity.id
_entity.type
_entity.pdbx_description
1 polymer ?
#
loop_
_entity_poly.entity_id
_entity_poly.type
_entity_poly.pdbx_seq_one_letter_code
_entity_poly.pdbx_strand_id
1 'polypeptide(L)'
;MRKLALCLLLGWAGVSLAQNHPELEWQVVETEHFRIFYHEGLEGAAARAARIAEAAYAPLTELYGYEPDGRVRIVLKDHDDYANGAAFFYQDTIEIWATSLDHDFDLRGSSDWLRNVITHEFAHIISLGAARKGVQRVPALYLQYFGYQREKNRPDILIGYPDVIASYPVMGTVVPMWLAEGAAQYGTSTTAHDRWDANRDMVLRSLVLADEQLSFEQMGVFGKQGFGNEYVYDHGFGLVRYIAEAYGEEKVAELYRAAAQWHTLAIDGACKKVLGKSADELYGEWIASMRQGYRAQVAALGPLREGERIVDVGFSNLRPRLSPDGEKLAYLSTRKRHHYPHGLIVRDLATGEEEIAAFPAAASTVDWSPDGRKLLFSRIDRADKYGSRQADIYEWDSAAAGPSFWRNIVWFVPAMVSGTGPEPPSVRRLTRGMRALYPTYSPDGEWIVFVQNKDTNNNLAMIRVDGTDLRYLTHFADGTQLYTPRFSPDGRKLVFAIAREGQRDIAVVELDAEGDLLAEGAFDLAIATPGTDRDPAWSADGAEVVFASDFSGIFNIYALNLETRALQQITNTVGGAFSPSVGADGEVVFAAYT
;
A
#
# COMPACT_ATOMS: atom_id res chain seq x y z
N MET A 1 -1.30 17.98 59.27
CA MET A 1 -2.13 18.12 58.07
C MET A 1 -1.39 17.51 56.88
N ARG A 2 -1.70 16.25 56.55
CA ARG A 2 -1.15 15.53 55.40
C ARG A 2 -1.90 15.99 54.15
N LYS A 3 -1.19 16.57 53.17
CA LYS A 3 -1.75 16.86 51.84
C LYS A 3 -1.76 15.56 51.04
N LEU A 4 -2.97 15.03 50.77
CA LEU A 4 -3.20 13.97 49.80
C LEU A 4 -2.79 14.48 48.41
N ALA A 5 -1.83 13.82 47.78
CA ALA A 5 -1.67 13.84 46.33
C ALA A 5 -2.60 12.75 45.78
N LEU A 6 -3.73 13.16 45.18
CA LEU A 6 -4.60 12.26 44.44
C LEU A 6 -4.01 12.12 43.03
N CYS A 7 -3.12 11.14 42.84
CA CYS A 7 -2.73 10.71 41.51
C CYS A 7 -3.91 9.92 40.91
N LEU A 8 -4.71 10.59 40.09
CA LEU A 8 -5.63 9.94 39.15
C LEU A 8 -4.79 9.33 38.02
N LEU A 9 -4.27 8.11 38.26
CA LEU A 9 -3.83 7.23 37.21
C LEU A 9 -5.09 6.68 36.53
N LEU A 10 -5.62 7.43 35.57
CA LEU A 10 -6.49 6.87 34.53
C LEU A 10 -5.59 6.00 33.65
N GLY A 11 -5.38 4.75 34.08
CA GLY A 11 -4.90 3.70 33.20
C GLY A 11 -5.94 3.50 32.11
N TRP A 12 -5.70 4.07 30.93
CA TRP A 12 -6.37 3.62 29.72
C TRP A 12 -5.80 2.25 29.40
N ALA A 13 -6.37 1.21 30.02
CA ALA A 13 -6.27 -0.13 29.49
C ALA A 13 -6.92 -0.07 28.10
N GLY A 14 -6.11 0.11 27.07
CA GLY A 14 -6.53 -0.16 25.71
C GLY A 14 -6.98 -1.61 25.71
N VAL A 15 -8.30 -1.83 25.72
CA VAL A 15 -8.84 -3.14 25.45
C VAL A 15 -8.47 -3.38 23.99
N SER A 16 -7.38 -4.09 23.76
CA SER A 16 -7.22 -4.89 22.55
C SER A 16 -8.33 -5.93 22.61
N LEU A 17 -9.56 -5.52 22.31
CA LEU A 17 -10.59 -6.45 21.91
C LEU A 17 -9.97 -7.13 20.69
N ALA A 18 -9.66 -8.42 20.81
CA ALA A 18 -9.40 -9.23 19.64
C ALA A 18 -10.53 -8.93 18.64
N GLN A 19 -10.19 -8.58 17.39
CA GLN A 19 -11.18 -8.47 16.33
C GLN A 19 -11.94 -9.78 16.31
N ASN A 20 -13.16 -9.72 16.80
CA ASN A 20 -14.05 -10.87 16.86
C ASN A 20 -15.33 -10.39 16.21
N HIS A 21 -15.64 -11.02 15.09
CA HIS A 21 -16.78 -10.71 14.25
C HIS A 21 -17.82 -11.83 14.39
N PRO A 22 -18.50 -11.97 15.55
CA PRO A 22 -19.50 -13.00 15.78
C PRO A 22 -20.77 -12.79 14.94
N GLU A 23 -20.94 -11.60 14.37
CA GLU A 23 -22.02 -11.26 13.45
C GLU A 23 -21.84 -11.86 12.05
N LEU A 24 -20.61 -12.23 11.67
CA LEU A 24 -20.31 -12.79 10.36
C LEU A 24 -20.61 -14.30 10.32
N GLU A 25 -21.29 -14.73 9.28
CA GLU A 25 -21.59 -16.12 8.97
C GLU A 25 -20.51 -16.73 8.08
N TRP A 26 -19.59 -17.44 8.71
CA TRP A 26 -18.47 -18.09 8.03
C TRP A 26 -18.88 -19.35 7.26
N GLN A 27 -18.42 -19.42 6.03
CA GLN A 27 -18.59 -20.53 5.08
C GLN A 27 -17.24 -21.09 4.65
N VAL A 28 -17.25 -22.26 4.00
CA VAL A 28 -16.05 -22.89 3.46
C VAL A 28 -16.28 -23.46 2.08
N VAL A 29 -15.37 -23.18 1.16
CA VAL A 29 -15.24 -23.87 -0.14
C VAL A 29 -13.99 -24.74 -0.06
N GLU A 30 -14.11 -26.00 -0.48
CA GLU A 30 -13.00 -26.94 -0.53
C GLU A 30 -12.66 -27.26 -1.99
N THR A 31 -11.35 -27.31 -2.27
CA THR A 31 -10.81 -27.73 -3.56
C THR A 31 -9.93 -28.97 -3.35
N GLU A 32 -9.13 -29.35 -4.36
CA GLU A 32 -8.20 -30.47 -4.21
C GLU A 32 -7.14 -30.14 -3.15
N HIS A 33 -6.53 -28.95 -3.24
CA HIS A 33 -5.38 -28.55 -2.43
C HIS A 33 -5.69 -27.49 -1.35
N PHE A 34 -6.89 -26.90 -1.34
CA PHE A 34 -7.20 -25.77 -0.46
C PHE A 34 -8.54 -25.90 0.29
N ARG A 35 -8.62 -25.21 1.43
CA ARG A 35 -9.86 -24.92 2.16
C ARG A 35 -9.97 -23.40 2.33
N ILE A 36 -10.94 -22.79 1.68
CA ILE A 36 -11.11 -21.33 1.66
C ILE A 36 -12.28 -20.96 2.56
N PHE A 37 -11.96 -20.30 3.67
CA PHE A 37 -12.90 -19.77 4.64
C PHE A 37 -13.21 -18.32 4.28
N TYR A 38 -14.48 -17.97 4.22
CA TYR A 38 -14.97 -16.63 3.89
C TYR A 38 -16.28 -16.37 4.63
N HIS A 39 -16.68 -15.12 4.79
CA HIS A 39 -17.98 -14.76 5.34
C HIS A 39 -18.98 -14.40 4.22
N GLU A 40 -20.26 -14.29 4.56
CA GLU A 40 -21.33 -13.89 3.64
C GLU A 40 -20.97 -12.63 2.83
N GLY A 41 -21.34 -12.61 1.54
CA GLY A 41 -21.00 -11.54 0.60
C GLY A 41 -19.71 -11.76 -0.20
N LEU A 42 -18.84 -12.69 0.25
CA LEU A 42 -17.59 -13.00 -0.42
C LEU A 42 -17.63 -14.26 -1.30
N GLU A 43 -18.81 -14.75 -1.70
CA GLU A 43 -18.94 -15.96 -2.51
C GLU A 43 -18.18 -15.85 -3.85
N GLY A 44 -18.29 -14.70 -4.51
CA GLY A 44 -17.57 -14.41 -5.76
C GLY A 44 -16.05 -14.36 -5.55
N ALA A 45 -15.60 -13.69 -4.49
CA ALA A 45 -14.19 -13.60 -4.11
C ALA A 45 -13.61 -14.98 -3.76
N ALA A 46 -14.35 -15.81 -3.01
CA ALA A 46 -13.95 -17.17 -2.64
C ALA A 46 -13.82 -18.08 -3.87
N ALA A 47 -14.77 -18.02 -4.80
CA ALA A 47 -14.70 -18.78 -6.05
C ALA A 47 -13.51 -18.35 -6.93
N ARG A 48 -13.18 -17.07 -6.95
CA ARG A 48 -12.01 -16.53 -7.67
C ARG A 48 -10.70 -16.93 -6.98
N ALA A 49 -10.65 -16.84 -5.65
CA ALA A 49 -9.52 -17.27 -4.84
C ALA A 49 -9.20 -18.76 -5.03
N ALA A 50 -10.23 -19.62 -5.10
CA ALA A 50 -10.08 -21.04 -5.40
C ALA A 50 -9.35 -21.29 -6.73
N ARG A 51 -9.78 -20.60 -7.80
CA ARG A 51 -9.14 -20.72 -9.12
C ARG A 51 -7.70 -20.24 -9.12
N ILE A 52 -7.43 -19.12 -8.46
CA ILE A 52 -6.08 -18.54 -8.36
C ILE A 52 -5.16 -19.50 -7.59
N ALA A 53 -5.58 -19.96 -6.41
CA ALA A 53 -4.78 -20.83 -5.55
C ALA A 53 -4.47 -22.17 -6.24
N GLU A 54 -5.45 -22.80 -6.88
CA GLU A 54 -5.23 -24.03 -7.64
C GLU A 54 -4.31 -23.84 -8.85
N ALA A 55 -4.44 -22.71 -9.57
CA ALA A 55 -3.53 -22.40 -10.67
C ALA A 55 -2.08 -22.17 -10.21
N ALA A 56 -1.90 -21.66 -8.99
CA ALA A 56 -0.59 -21.43 -8.39
C ALA A 56 0.06 -22.71 -7.82
N TYR A 57 -0.72 -23.76 -7.53
CA TYR A 57 -0.27 -24.94 -6.81
C TYR A 57 0.91 -25.64 -7.50
N ALA A 58 0.67 -26.24 -8.66
CA ALA A 58 1.67 -27.06 -9.35
C ALA A 58 2.95 -26.30 -9.71
N PRO A 59 2.91 -25.07 -10.28
CA PRO A 59 4.14 -24.36 -10.63
C PRO A 59 5.04 -24.07 -9.43
N LEU A 60 4.46 -23.77 -8.25
CA LEU A 60 5.23 -23.48 -7.05
C LEU A 60 5.74 -24.77 -6.39
N THR A 61 4.89 -25.79 -6.23
CA THR A 61 5.31 -27.05 -5.60
C THR A 61 6.38 -27.77 -6.43
N GLU A 62 6.28 -27.72 -7.76
CA GLU A 62 7.29 -28.30 -8.68
C GLU A 62 8.62 -27.55 -8.61
N LEU A 63 8.61 -26.22 -8.64
CA LEU A 63 9.84 -25.41 -8.60
C LEU A 63 10.65 -25.67 -7.32
N TYR A 64 9.98 -25.62 -6.17
CA TYR A 64 10.63 -25.80 -4.88
C TYR A 64 10.81 -27.26 -4.47
N GLY A 65 10.10 -28.19 -5.13
CA GLY A 65 10.09 -29.61 -4.79
C GLY A 65 9.53 -29.87 -3.38
N TYR A 66 8.47 -29.15 -3.01
CA TYR A 66 7.82 -29.24 -1.71
C TYR A 66 6.31 -29.19 -1.86
N GLU A 67 5.62 -30.12 -1.22
CA GLU A 67 4.16 -30.15 -1.11
C GLU A 67 3.75 -30.07 0.36
N PRO A 68 2.72 -29.28 0.71
CA PRO A 68 2.13 -29.30 2.04
C PRO A 68 1.54 -30.68 2.38
N ASP A 69 1.59 -31.08 3.65
CA ASP A 69 1.09 -32.39 4.12
C ASP A 69 -0.44 -32.59 3.94
N GLY A 70 -1.16 -31.50 3.68
CA GLY A 70 -2.60 -31.50 3.46
C GLY A 70 -3.07 -30.21 2.82
N ARG A 71 -4.38 -29.97 2.86
CA ARG A 71 -4.96 -28.78 2.25
C ARG A 71 -4.56 -27.51 2.98
N VAL A 72 -4.02 -26.55 2.24
CA VAL A 72 -3.69 -25.21 2.75
C VAL A 72 -4.98 -24.44 3.03
N ARG A 73 -5.02 -23.73 4.15
CA ARG A 73 -6.18 -22.94 4.57
C ARG A 73 -6.01 -21.50 4.13
N ILE A 74 -7.03 -20.94 3.48
CA ILE A 74 -7.06 -19.51 3.12
C ILE A 74 -8.24 -18.88 3.86
N VAL A 75 -8.02 -17.80 4.58
CA VAL A 75 -9.07 -17.03 5.28
C VAL A 75 -9.22 -15.69 4.59
N LEU A 76 -10.37 -15.46 3.94
CA LEU A 76 -10.71 -14.19 3.29
C LEU A 76 -11.49 -13.30 4.25
N LYS A 77 -11.04 -12.05 4.40
CA LYS A 77 -11.61 -11.04 5.30
C LYS A 77 -11.93 -9.77 4.52
N ASP A 78 -13.14 -9.23 4.61
CA ASP A 78 -13.50 -7.96 3.95
C ASP A 78 -14.28 -6.99 4.88
N HIS A 79 -13.97 -7.00 6.17
CA HIS A 79 -14.60 -6.12 7.16
C HIS A 79 -13.78 -4.85 7.43
N ASP A 80 -12.57 -4.76 6.90
CA ASP A 80 -11.63 -3.64 7.07
C ASP A 80 -11.21 -3.04 5.71
N ASP A 81 -11.11 -1.71 5.66
CA ASP A 81 -10.36 -1.01 4.61
C ASP A 81 -8.89 -1.00 4.96
N TYR A 82 -8.30 -2.19 4.86
CA TYR A 82 -6.90 -2.48 5.08
C TYR A 82 -6.50 -3.57 4.11
N ALA A 83 -5.43 -3.35 3.35
CA ALA A 83 -4.96 -4.30 2.37
C ALA A 83 -3.70 -5.01 2.87
N ASN A 84 -3.80 -6.33 3.07
CA ASN A 84 -2.67 -7.14 3.51
C ASN A 84 -2.86 -8.63 3.23
N GLY A 85 -1.77 -9.38 3.33
CA GLY A 85 -1.71 -10.84 3.35
C GLY A 85 -0.80 -11.32 4.47
N ALA A 86 -1.01 -12.54 4.96
CA ALA A 86 -0.11 -13.17 5.92
C ALA A 86 -0.08 -14.69 5.76
N ALA A 87 1.12 -15.24 5.55
CA ALA A 87 1.38 -16.67 5.51
C ALA A 87 1.95 -17.20 6.83
N PHE A 88 1.22 -18.12 7.45
CA PHE A 88 1.65 -18.89 8.61
C PHE A 88 2.12 -20.27 8.16
N PHE A 89 3.34 -20.37 7.63
CA PHE A 89 3.90 -21.60 7.05
C PHE A 89 4.09 -22.77 8.02
N TYR A 90 4.10 -22.52 9.34
CA TYR A 90 4.03 -23.60 10.36
C TYR A 90 2.61 -24.13 10.60
N GLN A 91 1.61 -23.53 9.97
CA GLN A 91 0.21 -23.92 10.09
C GLN A 91 -0.44 -24.21 8.73
N ASP A 92 0.24 -23.98 7.62
CA ASP A 92 -0.36 -24.01 6.27
C ASP A 92 -1.64 -23.16 6.22
N THR A 93 -1.57 -21.97 6.81
CA THR A 93 -2.68 -21.00 6.83
C THR A 93 -2.23 -19.71 6.19
N ILE A 94 -3.07 -19.17 5.32
CA ILE A 94 -2.95 -17.87 4.68
C ILE A 94 -4.14 -17.03 5.13
N GLU A 95 -3.90 -15.80 5.55
CA GLU A 95 -4.94 -14.79 5.79
C GLU A 95 -4.83 -13.68 4.75
N ILE A 96 -5.98 -13.24 4.21
CA ILE A 96 -6.03 -12.23 3.16
C ILE A 96 -7.14 -11.25 3.48
N TRP A 97 -6.80 -9.97 3.42
CA TRP A 97 -7.78 -8.90 3.38
C TRP A 97 -8.14 -8.62 1.92
N ALA A 98 -9.45 -8.68 1.63
CA ALA A 98 -9.99 -8.63 0.27
C ALA A 98 -9.88 -7.22 -0.34
N THR A 99 -9.87 -6.19 0.51
CA THR A 99 -9.53 -4.81 0.15
C THR A 99 -8.18 -4.71 -0.57
N SER A 100 -8.13 -3.99 -1.69
CA SER A 100 -6.92 -3.84 -2.50
C SER A 100 -5.90 -2.84 -1.95
N LEU A 101 -4.61 -3.08 -2.27
CA LEU A 101 -3.44 -2.31 -1.80
C LEU A 101 -3.44 -0.83 -2.15
N ASP A 102 -4.18 -0.44 -3.18
CA ASP A 102 -3.80 0.71 -3.99
C ASP A 102 -4.03 2.08 -3.32
N HIS A 103 -4.70 2.16 -2.16
CA HIS A 103 -4.77 3.39 -1.36
C HIS A 103 -3.71 3.46 -0.25
N ASP A 104 -3.22 2.31 0.23
CA ASP A 104 -2.17 2.22 1.26
C ASP A 104 -0.77 2.17 0.64
N PHE A 105 -0.67 1.73 -0.62
CA PHE A 105 0.58 1.54 -1.36
C PHE A 105 0.50 2.15 -2.77
N ASP A 106 0.27 3.46 -2.87
CA ASP A 106 0.20 4.23 -4.13
C ASP A 106 1.38 3.96 -5.10
N LEU A 107 2.52 3.53 -4.58
CA LEU A 107 3.75 3.22 -5.33
C LEU A 107 3.92 1.74 -5.70
N ARG A 108 2.90 0.89 -5.54
CA ARG A 108 2.92 -0.44 -6.16
C ARG A 108 2.20 -0.42 -7.51
N GLY A 109 2.61 -1.28 -8.44
CA GLY A 109 2.06 -1.38 -9.79
C GLY A 109 0.60 -1.83 -9.85
N SER A 110 0.03 -1.86 -11.06
CA SER A 110 -1.39 -2.17 -11.32
C SER A 110 -1.75 -3.66 -11.31
N SER A 111 -1.08 -4.48 -10.49
CA SER A 111 -1.31 -5.93 -10.46
C SER A 111 -2.72 -6.28 -9.98
N ASP A 112 -3.27 -7.39 -10.49
CA ASP A 112 -4.50 -7.96 -9.95
C ASP A 112 -4.29 -8.36 -8.48
N TRP A 113 -4.85 -7.56 -7.55
CA TRP A 113 -4.61 -7.70 -6.11
C TRP A 113 -4.83 -9.12 -5.59
N LEU A 114 -6.00 -9.72 -5.85
CA LEU A 114 -6.34 -11.01 -5.28
C LEU A 114 -5.45 -12.11 -5.84
N ARG A 115 -5.09 -12.02 -7.13
CA ARG A 115 -4.13 -12.93 -7.75
C ARG A 115 -2.74 -12.78 -7.16
N ASN A 116 -2.29 -11.53 -6.99
CA ASN A 116 -1.00 -11.19 -6.44
C ASN A 116 -0.88 -11.73 -5.01
N VAL A 117 -1.75 -11.29 -4.09
CA VAL A 117 -1.65 -11.64 -2.67
C VAL A 117 -1.79 -13.15 -2.42
N ILE A 118 -2.73 -13.84 -3.07
CA ILE A 118 -2.87 -15.29 -2.88
C ILE A 118 -1.60 -16.03 -3.30
N THR A 119 -1.05 -15.67 -4.46
CA THR A 119 0.10 -16.37 -5.01
C THR A 119 1.37 -16.02 -4.22
N HIS A 120 1.52 -14.77 -3.78
CA HIS A 120 2.60 -14.30 -2.90
C HIS A 120 2.60 -15.06 -1.57
N GLU A 121 1.46 -15.08 -0.87
CA GLU A 121 1.36 -15.77 0.42
C GLU A 121 1.52 -17.28 0.29
N PHE A 122 1.01 -17.87 -0.80
CA PHE A 122 1.21 -19.29 -1.06
C PHE A 122 2.66 -19.62 -1.42
N ALA A 123 3.38 -18.73 -2.13
CA ALA A 123 4.81 -18.87 -2.37
C ALA A 123 5.62 -18.88 -1.06
N HIS A 124 5.21 -18.14 -0.03
CA HIS A 124 5.79 -18.28 1.31
C HIS A 124 5.55 -19.67 1.92
N ILE A 125 4.33 -20.21 1.85
CA ILE A 125 4.02 -21.56 2.38
C ILE A 125 4.96 -22.59 1.75
N ILE A 126 5.13 -22.53 0.43
CA ILE A 126 5.93 -23.51 -0.32
C ILE A 126 7.42 -23.31 -0.12
N SER A 127 7.95 -22.10 -0.38
CA SER A 127 9.39 -21.84 -0.32
C SER A 127 9.96 -21.98 1.09
N LEU A 128 9.30 -21.43 2.12
CA LEU A 128 9.74 -21.56 3.51
C LEU A 128 9.55 -22.99 4.04
N GLY A 129 8.53 -23.70 3.53
CA GLY A 129 8.37 -25.14 3.73
C GLY A 129 9.57 -25.92 3.20
N ALA A 130 10.02 -25.62 1.97
CA ALA A 130 11.18 -26.24 1.34
C ALA A 130 12.50 -25.93 2.05
N ALA A 131 12.63 -24.76 2.70
CA ALA A 131 13.83 -24.38 3.47
C ALA A 131 13.84 -24.84 4.93
N ARG A 132 12.76 -25.49 5.41
CA ARG A 132 12.66 -25.93 6.79
C ARG A 132 13.56 -27.15 7.04
N LYS A 133 14.32 -27.12 8.13
CA LYS A 133 15.27 -28.20 8.51
C LYS A 133 14.63 -29.40 9.22
N GLY A 134 13.34 -29.31 9.53
CA GLY A 134 12.63 -30.29 10.35
C GLY A 134 11.14 -30.33 10.05
N VAL A 135 10.40 -31.04 10.90
CA VAL A 135 8.94 -31.16 10.77
C VAL A 135 8.24 -29.87 11.18
N GLN A 136 7.08 -29.60 10.57
CA GLN A 136 6.26 -28.41 10.83
C GLN A 136 5.91 -28.23 12.31
N ARG A 137 5.72 -29.32 13.06
CA ARG A 137 5.34 -29.30 14.48
C ARG A 137 6.46 -28.87 15.43
N VAL A 138 7.70 -28.76 14.95
CA VAL A 138 8.86 -28.38 15.76
C VAL A 138 9.52 -27.14 15.13
N PRO A 139 9.02 -25.94 15.43
CA PRO A 139 9.48 -24.71 14.75
C PRO A 139 10.88 -24.27 15.19
N ALA A 140 11.27 -24.56 16.42
CA ALA A 140 12.58 -24.23 16.96
C ALA A 140 13.04 -25.29 17.96
N LEU A 141 14.35 -25.46 18.04
CA LEU A 141 15.01 -26.26 19.07
C LEU A 141 16.02 -25.35 19.79
N TYR A 142 16.08 -25.40 21.11
CA TYR A 142 17.05 -24.63 21.89
C TYR A 142 17.99 -25.59 22.62
N LEU A 143 19.29 -25.41 22.44
CA LEU A 143 20.30 -26.03 23.28
C LEU A 143 20.55 -25.11 24.47
N GLN A 144 20.07 -25.50 25.64
CA GLN A 144 20.18 -24.69 26.86
C GLN A 144 21.11 -25.35 27.86
N TYR A 145 22.02 -24.55 28.41
CA TYR A 145 22.87 -24.90 29.53
C TYR A 145 22.57 -23.95 30.69
N PHE A 146 22.32 -24.54 31.85
CA PHE A 146 22.13 -23.82 33.12
C PHE A 146 23.27 -24.22 34.06
N GLY A 147 24.14 -23.25 34.37
CA GLY A 147 25.08 -23.36 35.49
C GLY A 147 24.39 -22.95 36.78
N TYR A 148 24.73 -23.64 37.87
CA TYR A 148 24.18 -23.35 39.19
C TYR A 148 25.30 -23.12 40.21
N GLN A 149 25.16 -22.04 40.97
CA GLN A 149 25.99 -21.76 42.12
C GLN A 149 25.37 -22.37 43.38
N ARG A 150 26.14 -23.18 44.10
CA ARG A 150 25.70 -23.78 45.36
C ARG A 150 25.55 -22.72 46.45
N GLU A 151 24.44 -22.78 47.20
CA GLU A 151 24.19 -21.88 48.32
C GLU A 151 25.16 -22.18 49.47
N LYS A 152 25.91 -21.17 49.93
CA LYS A 152 27.03 -21.39 50.87
C LYS A 152 26.55 -21.73 52.29
N ASN A 153 25.35 -21.28 52.67
CA ASN A 153 24.87 -21.33 54.06
C ASN A 153 23.60 -22.17 54.26
N ARG A 154 23.14 -22.88 53.22
CA ARG A 154 21.92 -23.70 53.24
C ARG A 154 22.19 -25.07 52.61
N PRO A 155 22.73 -26.03 53.40
CA PRO A 155 23.06 -27.37 52.89
C PRO A 155 21.83 -28.16 52.46
N ASP A 156 20.63 -27.73 52.86
CA ASP A 156 19.34 -28.25 52.44
C ASP A 156 18.96 -27.88 50.99
N ILE A 157 19.64 -26.90 50.37
CA ILE A 157 19.44 -26.54 48.97
C ILE A 157 20.40 -27.36 48.10
N LEU A 158 19.87 -28.41 47.46
CA LEU A 158 20.63 -29.40 46.70
C LEU A 158 21.24 -28.87 45.39
N ILE A 159 20.55 -27.95 44.70
CA ILE A 159 20.85 -27.58 43.30
C ILE A 159 21.48 -26.17 43.23
N GLY A 160 21.26 -25.30 44.23
CA GLY A 160 21.73 -23.92 44.22
C GLY A 160 20.81 -22.97 43.43
N TYR A 161 21.28 -21.77 43.10
CA TYR A 161 20.58 -20.83 42.20
C TYR A 161 21.32 -20.73 40.87
N PRO A 162 20.59 -20.57 39.74
CA PRO A 162 21.21 -20.44 38.43
C PRO A 162 22.02 -19.14 38.36
N ASP A 163 23.32 -19.26 38.08
CA ASP A 163 24.27 -18.14 37.95
C ASP A 163 24.82 -18.00 36.52
N VAL A 164 24.62 -19.02 35.68
CA VAL A 164 24.97 -19.00 34.26
C VAL A 164 23.82 -19.55 33.43
N ILE A 165 23.43 -18.81 32.39
CA ILE A 165 22.51 -19.30 31.36
C ILE A 165 23.21 -19.13 30.01
N ALA A 166 23.34 -20.22 29.27
CA ALA A 166 23.70 -20.20 27.87
C ALA A 166 22.57 -20.84 27.07
N SER A 167 22.05 -20.14 26.07
CA SER A 167 20.97 -20.62 25.21
C SER A 167 21.40 -20.44 23.77
N TYR A 168 21.43 -21.53 23.02
CA TYR A 168 21.75 -21.52 21.60
C TYR A 168 20.54 -22.00 20.80
N PRO A 169 19.89 -21.12 20.00
CA PRO A 169 18.79 -21.52 19.14
C PRO A 169 19.31 -22.29 17.93
N VAL A 170 18.81 -23.50 17.73
CA VAL A 170 18.90 -24.24 16.48
C VAL A 170 17.73 -23.79 15.63
N MET A 171 18.01 -22.84 14.74
CA MET A 171 17.02 -22.22 13.86
C MET A 171 16.45 -23.25 12.88
N GLY A 172 15.13 -23.46 12.94
CA GLY A 172 14.41 -24.37 12.05
C GLY A 172 14.35 -23.91 10.60
N THR A 173 14.46 -22.60 10.37
CA THR A 173 14.50 -21.94 9.05
C THR A 173 15.52 -20.81 9.09
N VAL A 174 16.34 -20.68 8.05
CA VAL A 174 17.43 -19.68 7.94
C VAL A 174 17.32 -18.88 6.63
N VAL A 175 16.13 -18.34 6.38
CA VAL A 175 15.83 -17.54 5.19
C VAL A 175 15.72 -16.07 5.62
N PRO A 176 16.54 -15.15 5.08
CA PRO A 176 16.44 -13.72 5.37
C PRO A 176 15.23 -13.08 4.67
N MET A 177 14.75 -11.94 5.17
CA MET A 177 13.55 -11.30 4.62
C MET A 177 13.65 -10.96 3.13
N TRP A 178 14.79 -10.46 2.65
CA TRP A 178 14.95 -10.19 1.22
C TRP A 178 14.73 -11.41 0.32
N LEU A 179 15.12 -12.60 0.78
CA LEU A 179 14.95 -13.82 0.01
C LEU A 179 13.50 -14.30 0.13
N ALA A 180 12.95 -14.29 1.35
CA ALA A 180 11.57 -14.66 1.62
C ALA A 180 10.57 -13.82 0.80
N GLU A 181 10.66 -12.50 0.90
CA GLU A 181 9.79 -11.56 0.19
C GLU A 181 10.13 -11.49 -1.29
N GLY A 182 11.42 -11.41 -1.63
CA GLY A 182 11.85 -11.30 -3.01
C GLY A 182 11.44 -12.48 -3.88
N ALA A 183 11.52 -13.71 -3.35
CA ALA A 183 11.10 -14.90 -4.08
C ALA A 183 9.57 -15.04 -4.15
N ALA A 184 8.85 -14.56 -3.14
CA ALA A 184 7.40 -14.52 -3.17
C ALA A 184 6.90 -13.53 -4.24
N GLN A 185 7.50 -12.34 -4.35
CA GLN A 185 7.14 -11.35 -5.38
C GLN A 185 7.62 -11.73 -6.78
N TYR A 186 8.83 -12.28 -6.92
CA TYR A 186 9.34 -12.68 -8.23
C TYR A 186 8.42 -13.72 -8.90
N GLY A 187 7.81 -14.61 -8.10
CA GLY A 187 6.97 -15.69 -8.60
C GLY A 187 7.74 -16.66 -9.50
N THR A 188 7.04 -17.48 -10.29
CA THR A 188 7.67 -18.23 -11.38
C THR A 188 7.38 -17.56 -12.72
N SER A 189 8.20 -17.80 -13.74
CA SER A 189 7.92 -17.37 -15.12
C SER A 189 6.54 -17.82 -15.64
N THR A 190 5.97 -18.87 -15.06
CA THR A 190 4.63 -19.42 -15.38
C THR A 190 3.50 -18.92 -14.49
N THR A 191 3.78 -18.31 -13.33
CA THR A 191 2.78 -17.81 -12.36
C THR A 191 2.84 -16.30 -12.14
N ALA A 192 3.76 -15.59 -12.80
CA ALA A 192 4.05 -14.16 -12.66
C ALA A 192 2.81 -13.31 -12.34
N HIS A 193 2.62 -13.05 -11.05
CA HIS A 193 1.44 -12.44 -10.45
C HIS A 193 1.74 -11.05 -9.90
N ASP A 194 2.98 -10.82 -9.46
CA ASP A 194 3.59 -9.50 -9.34
C ASP A 194 4.54 -9.27 -10.52
N ARG A 195 4.84 -8.02 -10.82
CA ARG A 195 5.71 -7.63 -11.94
C ARG A 195 6.73 -6.60 -11.48
N TRP A 196 7.90 -6.63 -12.11
CA TRP A 196 8.82 -5.50 -12.01
C TRP A 196 8.21 -4.30 -12.73
N ASP A 197 8.14 -3.16 -12.05
CA ASP A 197 7.49 -1.95 -12.54
C ASP A 197 8.33 -0.69 -12.35
N ALA A 198 7.88 0.42 -12.93
CA ALA A 198 8.59 1.69 -12.88
C ALA A 198 8.62 2.33 -11.47
N ASN A 199 7.72 1.94 -10.55
CA ASN A 199 7.75 2.44 -9.18
C ASN A 199 8.92 1.81 -8.39
N ARG A 200 9.11 0.49 -8.52
CA ARG A 200 10.26 -0.20 -7.91
C ARG A 200 11.57 0.35 -8.46
N ASP A 201 11.61 0.56 -9.78
CA ASP A 201 12.75 1.24 -10.42
C ASP A 201 12.95 2.65 -9.89
N MET A 202 11.89 3.43 -9.68
CA MET A 202 12.00 4.77 -9.09
C MET A 202 12.64 4.72 -7.69
N VAL A 203 12.16 3.82 -6.82
CA VAL A 203 12.68 3.68 -5.45
C VAL A 203 14.15 3.28 -5.48
N LEU A 204 14.49 2.20 -6.21
CA LEU A 204 15.87 1.70 -6.26
C LEU A 204 16.80 2.64 -7.01
N ARG A 205 16.35 3.27 -8.11
CA ARG A 205 17.14 4.27 -8.85
C ARG A 205 17.55 5.43 -7.96
N SER A 206 16.60 5.99 -7.21
CA SER A 206 16.86 7.13 -6.34
C SER A 206 17.87 6.76 -5.25
N LEU A 207 17.67 5.62 -4.57
CA LEU A 207 18.57 5.14 -3.53
C LEU A 207 19.98 4.79 -4.06
N VAL A 208 20.06 4.03 -5.15
CA VAL A 208 21.35 3.54 -5.70
C VAL A 208 22.20 4.69 -6.29
N LEU A 209 21.55 5.69 -6.89
CA LEU A 209 22.24 6.87 -7.40
C LEU A 209 22.69 7.82 -6.29
N ALA A 210 21.96 7.87 -5.17
CA ALA A 210 22.33 8.63 -3.97
C ALA A 210 23.32 7.89 -3.04
N ASP A 211 23.59 6.60 -3.29
CA ASP A 211 24.35 5.71 -2.40
C ASP A 211 23.68 5.49 -1.03
N GLU A 212 22.34 5.49 -1.03
CA GLU A 212 21.46 5.32 0.14
C GLU A 212 20.70 3.98 0.15
N GLN A 213 21.02 3.06 -0.77
CA GLN A 213 20.46 1.71 -0.82
C GLN A 213 20.67 0.94 0.50
N LEU A 214 19.78 0.00 0.81
CA LEU A 214 19.93 -0.86 1.98
C LEU A 214 21.18 -1.74 1.84
N SER A 215 21.97 -1.86 2.92
CA SER A 215 23.03 -2.87 3.00
C SER A 215 22.45 -4.28 2.97
N PHE A 216 23.30 -5.27 2.65
CA PHE A 216 22.89 -6.68 2.62
C PHE A 216 22.28 -7.16 3.96
N GLU A 217 22.84 -6.74 5.09
CA GLU A 217 22.30 -7.05 6.42
C GLU A 217 20.98 -6.34 6.69
N GLN A 218 20.85 -5.09 6.24
CA GLN A 218 19.60 -4.34 6.38
C GLN A 218 18.48 -5.01 5.57
N MET A 219 18.76 -5.52 4.37
CA MET A 219 17.81 -6.32 3.59
C MET A 219 17.34 -7.59 4.33
N GLY A 220 18.11 -8.09 5.31
CA GLY A 220 17.76 -9.29 6.07
C GLY A 220 16.62 -9.13 7.09
N VAL A 221 16.20 -7.90 7.43
CA VAL A 221 15.23 -7.62 8.50
C VAL A 221 14.26 -6.49 8.17
N PHE A 222 13.02 -6.60 8.63
CA PHE A 222 12.00 -5.55 8.56
C PHE A 222 12.23 -4.40 9.55
N GLY A 223 11.37 -3.38 9.48
CA GLY A 223 11.37 -2.23 10.40
C GLY A 223 12.21 -1.05 9.92
N LYS A 224 12.21 -0.76 8.61
CA LYS A 224 12.87 0.44 8.07
C LYS A 224 12.03 1.68 8.31
N GLN A 225 12.68 2.84 8.33
CA GLN A 225 12.00 4.14 8.35
C GLN A 225 11.63 4.57 6.93
N GLY A 226 10.65 5.45 6.77
CA GLY A 226 10.23 5.97 5.46
C GLY A 226 9.17 5.07 4.82
N PHE A 227 9.46 4.48 3.65
CA PHE A 227 8.59 3.51 2.97
C PHE A 227 8.46 2.16 3.72
N GLY A 228 8.93 2.08 4.97
CA GLY A 228 8.72 0.94 5.84
C GLY A 228 9.35 -0.33 5.25
N ASN A 229 8.58 -1.40 5.23
CA ASN A 229 9.08 -2.67 4.71
C ASN A 229 9.22 -2.67 3.18
N GLU A 230 8.63 -1.71 2.44
CA GLU A 230 8.71 -1.65 0.97
C GLU A 230 10.14 -1.70 0.44
N TYR A 231 11.07 -1.04 1.13
CA TYR A 231 12.48 -1.13 0.75
C TYR A 231 13.01 -2.57 0.77
N VAL A 232 12.59 -3.39 1.72
CA VAL A 232 13.01 -4.80 1.77
C VAL A 232 12.37 -5.61 0.64
N TYR A 233 11.10 -5.35 0.32
CA TYR A 233 10.40 -5.93 -0.83
C TYR A 233 11.12 -5.59 -2.14
N ASP A 234 11.35 -4.30 -2.43
CA ASP A 234 12.00 -3.84 -3.66
C ASP A 234 13.42 -4.40 -3.84
N HIS A 235 14.24 -4.34 -2.80
CA HIS A 235 15.60 -4.86 -2.87
C HIS A 235 15.60 -6.40 -2.97
N GLY A 236 14.69 -7.07 -2.25
CA GLY A 236 14.54 -8.52 -2.29
C GLY A 236 14.16 -9.01 -3.68
N PHE A 237 13.10 -8.44 -4.27
CA PHE A 237 12.66 -8.76 -5.62
C PHE A 237 13.80 -8.48 -6.61
N GLY A 238 14.46 -7.32 -6.51
CA GLY A 238 15.56 -6.96 -7.41
C GLY A 238 16.73 -7.94 -7.37
N LEU A 239 17.13 -8.39 -6.17
CA LEU A 239 18.22 -9.34 -6.01
C LEU A 239 17.83 -10.76 -6.45
N VAL A 240 16.62 -11.23 -6.13
CA VAL A 240 16.13 -12.54 -6.60
C VAL A 240 16.03 -12.57 -8.12
N ARG A 241 15.52 -11.48 -8.73
CA ARG A 241 15.49 -11.32 -10.18
C ARG A 241 16.89 -11.37 -10.77
N TYR A 242 17.86 -10.67 -10.19
CA TYR A 242 19.26 -10.74 -10.64
C TYR A 242 19.84 -12.16 -10.55
N ILE A 243 19.52 -12.91 -9.49
CA ILE A 243 19.93 -14.31 -9.35
C ILE A 243 19.32 -15.16 -10.47
N ALA A 244 18.02 -15.02 -10.72
CA ALA A 244 17.32 -15.78 -11.75
C ALA A 244 17.85 -15.46 -13.15
N GLU A 245 18.08 -14.19 -13.47
CA GLU A 245 18.61 -13.75 -14.77
C GLU A 245 20.07 -14.16 -15.00
N ALA A 246 20.92 -14.07 -13.97
CA ALA A 246 22.35 -14.33 -14.10
C ALA A 246 22.74 -15.82 -13.94
N TYR A 247 21.96 -16.59 -13.17
CA TYR A 247 22.31 -17.97 -12.80
C TYR A 247 21.25 -19.03 -13.15
N GLY A 248 20.03 -18.61 -13.49
CA GLY A 248 18.89 -19.50 -13.76
C GLY A 248 17.84 -19.44 -12.65
N GLU A 249 16.56 -19.53 -13.04
CA GLU A 249 15.41 -19.49 -12.13
C GLU A 249 15.45 -20.62 -11.09
N GLU A 250 15.94 -21.80 -11.47
CA GLU A 250 16.09 -22.96 -10.59
C GLU A 250 17.07 -22.71 -9.43
N LYS A 251 18.00 -21.76 -9.58
CA LYS A 251 18.96 -21.42 -8.54
C LYS A 251 18.32 -20.76 -7.34
N VAL A 252 17.21 -20.05 -7.55
CA VAL A 252 16.41 -19.51 -6.45
C VAL A 252 15.92 -20.67 -5.57
N ALA A 253 15.30 -21.70 -6.15
CA ALA A 253 14.86 -22.88 -5.40
C ALA A 253 16.01 -23.70 -4.79
N GLU A 254 17.15 -23.81 -5.48
CA GLU A 254 18.35 -24.45 -4.91
C GLU A 254 18.88 -23.75 -3.66
N LEU A 255 18.77 -22.41 -3.56
CA LEU A 255 19.12 -21.68 -2.34
C LEU A 255 18.28 -22.13 -1.14
N TYR A 256 16.96 -22.30 -1.33
CA TYR A 256 16.07 -22.82 -0.27
C TYR A 256 16.45 -24.25 0.14
N ARG A 257 16.72 -25.15 -0.82
CA ARG A 257 17.17 -26.53 -0.55
C ARG A 257 18.53 -26.58 0.16
N ALA A 258 19.43 -25.64 -0.15
CA ALA A 258 20.71 -25.50 0.54
C ALA A 258 20.53 -24.92 1.96
N ALA A 259 19.58 -24.00 2.17
CA ALA A 259 19.20 -23.48 3.48
C ALA A 259 18.56 -24.54 4.39
N ALA A 260 17.85 -25.51 3.81
CA ALA A 260 17.22 -26.63 4.51
C ALA A 260 18.21 -27.63 5.13
N GLN A 261 19.50 -27.54 4.78
CA GLN A 261 20.48 -28.46 5.33
C GLN A 261 20.74 -28.14 6.81
N TRP A 262 20.79 -29.18 7.65
CA TRP A 262 20.92 -29.03 9.10
C TRP A 262 22.17 -28.22 9.53
N HIS A 263 23.23 -28.25 8.73
CA HIS A 263 24.52 -27.60 8.97
C HIS A 263 24.61 -26.19 8.36
N THR A 264 23.62 -25.75 7.57
CA THR A 264 23.58 -24.38 7.04
C THR A 264 23.10 -23.44 8.13
N LEU A 265 24.01 -22.67 8.74
CA LEU A 265 23.68 -21.76 9.85
C LEU A 265 23.29 -20.35 9.37
N ALA A 266 23.72 -19.98 8.17
CA ALA A 266 23.46 -18.67 7.57
C ALA A 266 23.29 -18.80 6.05
N ILE A 267 22.59 -17.84 5.45
CA ILE A 267 22.30 -17.84 4.02
C ILE A 267 23.55 -17.75 3.13
N ASP A 268 24.62 -17.12 3.60
CA ASP A 268 25.91 -17.04 2.88
C ASP A 268 26.48 -18.42 2.54
N GLY A 269 26.31 -19.41 3.44
CA GLY A 269 26.71 -20.78 3.16
C GLY A 269 25.93 -21.42 2.01
N ALA A 270 24.64 -21.07 1.87
CA ALA A 270 23.82 -21.50 0.73
C ALA A 270 24.25 -20.79 -0.56
N CYS A 271 24.49 -19.47 -0.53
CA CYS A 271 25.00 -18.70 -1.67
C CYS A 271 26.31 -19.29 -2.21
N LYS A 272 27.30 -19.55 -1.34
CA LYS A 272 28.59 -20.13 -1.76
C LYS A 272 28.43 -21.49 -2.41
N LYS A 273 27.54 -22.33 -1.88
CA LYS A 273 27.30 -23.68 -2.39
C LYS A 273 26.58 -23.68 -3.75
N VAL A 274 25.59 -22.82 -3.92
CA VAL A 274 24.69 -22.82 -5.08
C VAL A 274 25.21 -21.92 -6.22
N LEU A 275 25.70 -20.73 -5.87
CA LEU A 275 26.10 -19.68 -6.82
C LEU A 275 27.63 -19.57 -6.95
N GLY A 276 28.40 -20.23 -6.08
CA GLY A 276 29.86 -20.16 -6.09
C GLY A 276 30.44 -18.84 -5.57
N LYS A 277 29.61 -17.97 -4.98
CA LYS A 277 29.98 -16.63 -4.46
C LYS A 277 29.50 -16.44 -3.03
N SER A 278 30.20 -15.60 -2.27
CA SER A 278 29.64 -15.10 -1.01
C SER A 278 28.42 -14.22 -1.27
N ALA A 279 27.58 -14.07 -0.25
CA ALA A 279 26.42 -13.18 -0.33
C ALA A 279 26.84 -11.72 -0.55
N ASP A 280 27.95 -11.28 0.06
CA ASP A 280 28.49 -9.93 -0.11
C ASP A 280 29.01 -9.67 -1.52
N GLU A 281 29.69 -10.66 -2.13
CA GLU A 281 30.16 -10.59 -3.52
C GLU A 281 28.99 -10.47 -4.49
N LEU A 282 27.96 -11.31 -4.29
CA LEU A 282 26.74 -11.30 -5.09
C LEU A 282 26.02 -9.94 -4.99
N TYR A 283 25.86 -9.43 -3.77
CA TYR A 283 25.23 -8.13 -3.52
C TYR A 283 26.02 -6.99 -4.17
N GLY A 284 27.35 -6.98 -4.03
CA GLY A 284 28.20 -5.95 -4.63
C GLY A 284 28.10 -5.90 -6.16
N GLU A 285 28.08 -7.07 -6.81
CA GLU A 285 27.89 -7.17 -8.27
C GLU A 285 26.52 -6.67 -8.72
N TRP A 286 25.47 -7.05 -7.98
CA TRP A 286 24.11 -6.62 -8.26
C TRP A 286 23.95 -5.10 -8.14
N ILE A 287 24.41 -4.49 -7.03
CA ILE A 287 24.38 -3.02 -6.87
C ILE A 287 25.18 -2.31 -7.97
N ALA A 288 26.35 -2.83 -8.33
CA ALA A 288 27.17 -2.26 -9.41
C ALA A 288 26.44 -2.31 -10.76
N SER A 289 25.78 -3.42 -11.07
CA SER A 289 24.96 -3.60 -12.28
C SER A 289 23.80 -2.60 -12.31
N MET A 290 23.02 -2.49 -11.21
CA MET A 290 21.92 -1.52 -11.11
C MET A 290 22.43 -0.08 -11.28
N ARG A 291 23.53 0.28 -10.63
CA ARG A 291 24.11 1.62 -10.74
C ARG A 291 24.51 1.94 -12.18
N GLN A 292 25.07 0.98 -12.90
CA GLN A 292 25.38 1.16 -14.32
C GLN A 292 24.11 1.35 -15.15
N GLY A 293 23.10 0.50 -14.96
CA GLY A 293 21.82 0.56 -15.66
C GLY A 293 21.10 1.88 -15.44
N TYR A 294 20.94 2.32 -14.19
CA TYR A 294 20.28 3.58 -13.86
C TYR A 294 21.03 4.81 -14.35
N ARG A 295 22.37 4.80 -14.33
CA ARG A 295 23.15 5.90 -14.95
C ARG A 295 22.93 5.98 -16.45
N ALA A 296 22.85 4.83 -17.12
CA ALA A 296 22.56 4.78 -18.56
C ALA A 296 21.14 5.27 -18.86
N GLN A 297 20.15 4.86 -18.05
CA GLN A 297 18.77 5.34 -18.15
C GLN A 297 18.69 6.86 -18.00
N VAL A 298 19.29 7.42 -16.93
CA VAL A 298 19.29 8.87 -16.68
C VAL A 298 20.00 9.64 -17.81
N ALA A 299 21.13 9.13 -18.32
CA ALA A 299 21.82 9.74 -19.45
C ALA A 299 20.98 9.75 -20.75
N ALA A 300 20.03 8.83 -20.89
CA ALA A 300 19.15 8.72 -22.05
C ALA A 300 17.90 9.61 -21.99
N LEU A 301 17.56 10.22 -20.85
CA LEU A 301 16.34 11.02 -20.67
C LEU A 301 16.30 12.30 -21.51
N GLY A 302 17.46 12.79 -21.99
CA GLY A 302 17.53 14.09 -22.66
C GLY A 302 17.33 15.27 -21.68
N PRO A 303 16.86 16.44 -22.15
CA PRO A 303 16.64 17.60 -21.28
C PRO A 303 15.55 17.31 -20.24
N LEU A 304 15.90 17.47 -18.97
CA LEU A 304 14.95 17.36 -17.86
C LEU A 304 13.97 18.54 -17.89
N ARG A 305 12.71 18.26 -17.55
CA ARG A 305 11.64 19.24 -17.35
C ARG A 305 11.05 18.98 -15.98
N GLU A 306 11.62 19.63 -14.98
CA GLU A 306 11.24 19.52 -13.58
C GLU A 306 10.47 20.79 -13.16
N GLY A 307 9.54 20.63 -12.21
CA GLY A 307 8.76 21.74 -11.67
C GLY A 307 9.54 22.55 -10.62
N GLU A 308 9.02 23.73 -10.27
CA GLU A 308 9.49 24.48 -9.12
C GLU A 308 8.98 23.83 -7.82
N ARG A 309 9.86 23.71 -6.81
CA ARG A 309 9.49 23.10 -5.54
C ARG A 309 8.73 24.07 -4.64
N ILE A 310 7.46 23.76 -4.38
CA ILE A 310 6.56 24.55 -3.53
C ILE A 310 6.65 24.16 -2.04
N VAL A 311 6.86 22.87 -1.74
CA VAL A 311 6.89 22.31 -0.38
C VAL A 311 8.13 21.42 -0.23
N ASP A 312 8.92 21.65 0.82
CA ASP A 312 10.15 20.91 1.13
C ASP A 312 10.10 20.17 2.48
N VAL A 313 9.00 20.29 3.22
CA VAL A 313 8.78 19.60 4.49
C VAL A 313 7.79 18.45 4.29
N GLY A 314 8.18 17.25 4.71
CA GLY A 314 7.36 16.05 4.54
C GLY A 314 8.20 14.89 4.03
N PHE A 315 8.08 13.71 4.64
CA PHE A 315 8.55 12.49 3.97
C PHE A 315 7.65 12.19 2.74
N SER A 316 6.34 12.40 2.89
CA SER A 316 5.37 12.19 1.83
C SER A 316 4.41 13.38 1.77
N ASN A 317 4.33 13.99 0.60
CA ASN A 317 3.41 15.07 0.23
C ASN A 317 2.64 14.63 -1.03
N LEU A 318 1.37 14.28 -0.88
CA LEU A 318 0.58 13.61 -1.92
C LEU A 318 -0.71 14.36 -2.22
N ARG A 319 -1.30 14.03 -3.36
CA ARG A 319 -2.64 14.46 -3.79
C ARG A 319 -2.83 16.00 -3.71
N PRO A 320 -1.94 16.80 -4.32
CA PRO A 320 -2.11 18.24 -4.35
C PRO A 320 -3.42 18.63 -5.06
N ARG A 321 -4.07 19.69 -4.58
CA ARG A 321 -5.26 20.27 -5.19
C ARG A 321 -5.27 21.79 -5.01
N LEU A 322 -5.19 22.50 -6.13
CA LEU A 322 -5.35 23.95 -6.15
C LEU A 322 -6.79 24.33 -5.82
N SER A 323 -6.96 25.44 -5.09
CA SER A 323 -8.27 26.05 -4.89
C SER A 323 -8.81 26.61 -6.22
N PRO A 324 -10.14 26.78 -6.35
CA PRO A 324 -10.74 27.31 -7.58
C PRO A 324 -10.21 28.68 -8.01
N ASP A 325 -9.76 29.50 -7.07
CA ASP A 325 -9.14 30.82 -7.29
C ASP A 325 -7.62 30.76 -7.55
N GLY A 326 -6.99 29.58 -7.41
CA GLY A 326 -5.54 29.41 -7.57
C GLY A 326 -4.69 29.98 -6.42
N GLU A 327 -5.28 30.52 -5.35
CA GLU A 327 -4.54 31.18 -4.28
C GLU A 327 -4.00 30.20 -3.21
N LYS A 328 -4.62 29.01 -3.10
CA LYS A 328 -4.31 28.02 -2.06
C LYS A 328 -4.06 26.64 -2.64
N LEU A 329 -3.25 25.88 -1.91
CA LEU A 329 -2.95 24.48 -2.21
C LEU A 329 -3.35 23.60 -1.04
N ALA A 330 -4.27 22.67 -1.27
CA ALA A 330 -4.57 21.57 -0.35
C ALA A 330 -3.73 20.34 -0.73
N TYR A 331 -3.18 19.63 0.26
CA TYR A 331 -2.42 18.39 0.02
C TYR A 331 -2.32 17.55 1.30
N LEU A 332 -2.02 16.27 1.13
CA LEU A 332 -1.79 15.34 2.23
C LEU A 332 -0.30 15.30 2.59
N SER A 333 0.04 15.50 3.87
CA SER A 333 1.43 15.52 4.32
C SER A 333 1.67 14.70 5.57
N THR A 334 2.78 13.95 5.61
CA THR A 334 3.30 13.37 6.86
C THR A 334 4.00 14.41 7.74
N ARG A 335 4.29 15.60 7.21
CA ARG A 335 5.09 16.64 7.88
C ARG A 335 6.43 16.05 8.36
N LYS A 336 6.86 16.37 9.58
CA LYS A 336 8.11 15.86 10.16
C LYS A 336 8.07 14.37 10.57
N ARG A 337 7.04 13.63 10.17
CA ARG A 337 6.90 12.20 10.47
C ARG A 337 7.32 11.39 9.24
N HIS A 338 7.93 10.25 9.52
CA HIS A 338 8.42 9.32 8.50
C HIS A 338 7.39 8.25 8.09
N HIS A 339 6.19 8.25 8.70
CA HIS A 339 5.15 7.25 8.45
C HIS A 339 3.75 7.89 8.56
N TYR A 340 2.75 7.15 8.11
CA TYR A 340 1.32 7.41 8.29
C TYR A 340 0.94 7.67 9.76
N PRO A 341 -0.19 8.36 10.03
CA PRO A 341 -1.17 8.88 9.06
C PRO A 341 -0.85 10.29 8.53
N HIS A 342 -1.33 10.63 7.33
CA HIS A 342 -1.20 11.99 6.78
C HIS A 342 -2.11 12.98 7.53
N GLY A 343 -1.72 14.25 7.50
CA GLY A 343 -2.61 15.37 7.79
C GLY A 343 -3.02 16.07 6.49
N LEU A 344 -4.25 16.55 6.43
CA LEU A 344 -4.71 17.44 5.37
C LEU A 344 -4.17 18.84 5.66
N ILE A 345 -3.36 19.37 4.76
CA ILE A 345 -2.71 20.67 4.86
C ILE A 345 -3.30 21.61 3.83
N VAL A 346 -3.54 22.87 4.23
CA VAL A 346 -3.84 23.97 3.32
C VAL A 346 -2.69 24.97 3.41
N ARG A 347 -2.12 25.33 2.26
CA ARG A 347 -1.03 26.29 2.11
C ARG A 347 -1.51 27.47 1.30
N ASP A 348 -1.28 28.68 1.80
CA ASP A 348 -1.43 29.92 1.04
C ASP A 348 -0.21 30.09 0.13
N LEU A 349 -0.42 30.24 -1.18
CA LEU A 349 0.67 30.25 -2.16
C LEU A 349 1.42 31.58 -2.20
N ALA A 350 0.80 32.69 -1.80
CA ALA A 350 1.43 34.01 -1.79
C ALA A 350 2.35 34.21 -0.59
N THR A 351 1.92 33.74 0.59
CA THR A 351 2.64 33.91 1.86
C THR A 351 3.47 32.69 2.26
N GLY A 352 3.11 31.51 1.76
CA GLY A 352 3.69 30.24 2.19
C GLY A 352 3.25 29.79 3.58
N GLU A 353 2.27 30.47 4.19
CA GLU A 353 1.68 30.05 5.46
C GLU A 353 0.88 28.76 5.29
N GLU A 354 0.94 27.88 6.28
CA GLU A 354 0.30 26.59 6.23
C GLU A 354 -0.53 26.32 7.48
N GLU A 355 -1.65 25.65 7.27
CA GLU A 355 -2.47 25.14 8.35
C GLU A 355 -2.84 23.67 8.19
N ILE A 356 -3.01 22.99 9.32
CA ILE A 356 -3.55 21.64 9.35
C ILE A 356 -5.08 21.78 9.39
N ALA A 357 -5.74 21.42 8.29
CA ALA A 357 -7.19 21.45 8.14
C ALA A 357 -7.84 20.24 8.84
N ALA A 358 -7.27 19.04 8.67
CA ALA A 358 -7.78 17.83 9.30
C ALA A 358 -6.68 16.80 9.61
N PHE A 359 -6.90 15.98 10.63
CA PHE A 359 -6.02 14.88 11.00
C PHE A 359 -6.78 13.79 11.78
N PRO A 360 -6.57 12.49 11.50
CA PRO A 360 -5.83 11.95 10.36
C PRO A 360 -6.62 12.09 9.05
N ALA A 361 -5.92 11.97 7.92
CA ALA A 361 -6.51 11.80 6.59
C ALA A 361 -5.96 10.51 5.96
N ALA A 362 -6.81 9.77 5.26
CA ALA A 362 -6.37 8.62 4.46
C ALA A 362 -5.59 9.12 3.23
N ALA A 363 -4.70 8.30 2.68
CA ALA A 363 -4.04 8.58 1.40
C ALA A 363 -5.05 8.45 0.25
N SER A 364 -5.88 9.47 0.11
CA SER A 364 -6.97 9.54 -0.85
C SER A 364 -7.08 10.95 -1.43
N THR A 365 -7.99 11.19 -2.38
CA THR A 365 -8.09 12.54 -2.95
C THR A 365 -8.66 13.54 -1.97
N VAL A 366 -8.26 14.78 -2.18
CA VAL A 366 -8.82 15.97 -1.56
C VAL A 366 -9.43 16.82 -2.67
N ASP A 367 -10.54 17.49 -2.39
CA ASP A 367 -11.20 18.34 -3.38
C ASP A 367 -11.87 19.54 -2.73
N TRP A 368 -11.74 20.69 -3.38
CA TRP A 368 -12.36 21.94 -2.92
C TRP A 368 -13.82 21.98 -3.34
N SER A 369 -14.67 22.53 -2.48
CA SER A 369 -16.00 22.96 -2.92
C SER A 369 -15.86 24.02 -4.02
N PRO A 370 -16.83 24.14 -4.94
CA PRO A 370 -16.75 25.11 -6.04
C PRO A 370 -16.54 26.57 -5.59
N ASP A 371 -16.98 26.92 -4.39
CA ASP A 371 -16.78 28.24 -3.77
C ASP A 371 -15.43 28.42 -3.06
N GLY A 372 -14.56 27.39 -3.06
CA GLY A 372 -13.24 27.40 -2.43
C GLY A 372 -13.25 27.43 -0.90
N ARG A 373 -14.41 27.26 -0.26
CA ARG A 373 -14.54 27.40 1.21
C ARG A 373 -14.28 26.11 1.98
N LYS A 374 -14.65 24.98 1.40
CA LYS A 374 -14.64 23.66 2.05
C LYS A 374 -13.76 22.66 1.33
N LEU A 375 -13.35 21.61 2.04
CA LEU A 375 -12.55 20.51 1.50
C LEU A 375 -13.18 19.15 1.81
N LEU A 376 -13.33 18.31 0.80
CA LEU A 376 -13.59 16.88 0.97
C LEU A 376 -12.29 16.13 1.18
N PHE A 377 -12.35 15.10 2.02
CA PHE A 377 -11.28 14.13 2.22
C PHE A 377 -11.86 12.82 2.77
N SER A 378 -11.13 11.73 2.60
CA SER A 378 -11.45 10.46 3.26
C SER A 378 -10.63 10.25 4.53
N ARG A 379 -11.23 9.57 5.49
CA ARG A 379 -10.55 9.11 6.71
C ARG A 379 -10.98 7.69 7.03
N ILE A 380 -10.01 6.84 7.35
CA ILE A 380 -10.25 5.54 7.96
C ILE A 380 -10.43 5.79 9.46
N ASP A 381 -11.69 5.73 9.91
CA ASP A 381 -12.06 6.10 11.28
C ASP A 381 -11.70 4.97 12.28
N ARG A 382 -12.00 5.22 13.55
CA ARG A 382 -11.80 4.27 14.64
C ARG A 382 -12.53 2.96 14.36
N ALA A 383 -11.92 1.90 14.89
CA ALA A 383 -12.54 0.60 15.06
C ALA A 383 -14.00 0.76 15.52
N ASP A 384 -14.92 0.15 14.78
CA ASP A 384 -16.31 0.01 15.19
C ASP A 384 -16.40 -0.90 16.43
N LYS A 385 -17.63 -1.27 16.82
CA LYS A 385 -17.86 -2.11 18.01
C LYS A 385 -17.22 -3.51 17.92
N TYR A 386 -16.83 -3.97 16.72
CA TYR A 386 -16.20 -5.27 16.48
C TYR A 386 -14.70 -5.17 16.19
N GLY A 387 -14.19 -3.95 15.97
CA GLY A 387 -12.79 -3.71 15.65
C GLY A 387 -12.54 -3.26 14.22
N SER A 388 -13.59 -3.15 13.39
CA SER A 388 -13.47 -2.84 11.97
C SER A 388 -13.13 -1.39 11.70
N ARG A 389 -12.21 -1.13 10.78
CA ARG A 389 -11.79 0.21 10.35
C ARG A 389 -12.18 0.42 8.90
N GLN A 390 -13.03 1.40 8.66
CA GLN A 390 -13.58 1.66 7.33
C GLN A 390 -13.38 3.13 6.95
N ALA A 391 -13.14 3.35 5.66
CA ALA A 391 -13.01 4.66 5.06
C ALA A 391 -14.38 5.33 4.93
N ASP A 392 -14.45 6.60 5.31
CA ASP A 392 -15.62 7.44 5.10
C ASP A 392 -15.22 8.84 4.64
N ILE A 393 -16.19 9.54 4.04
CA ILE A 393 -16.04 10.90 3.53
C ILE A 393 -16.29 11.90 4.66
N TYR A 394 -15.41 12.89 4.73
CA TYR A 394 -15.47 14.02 5.63
C TYR A 394 -15.37 15.32 4.85
N GLU A 395 -15.95 16.37 5.43
CA GLU A 395 -15.89 17.73 4.93
C GLU A 395 -15.24 18.61 5.99
N TRP A 396 -14.30 19.46 5.58
CA TRP A 396 -13.73 20.52 6.39
C TRP A 396 -14.26 21.89 5.94
N ASP A 397 -14.74 22.72 6.87
CA ASP A 397 -15.18 24.11 6.61
C ASP A 397 -14.21 25.12 7.25
N SER A 398 -13.53 25.89 6.40
CA SER A 398 -12.59 26.93 6.81
C SER A 398 -13.23 28.02 7.68
N ALA A 399 -14.50 28.36 7.48
CA ALA A 399 -15.17 29.42 8.23
C ALA A 399 -15.58 28.97 9.65
N ALA A 400 -15.72 27.66 9.86
CA ALA A 400 -15.95 27.07 11.18
C ALA A 400 -14.63 26.88 11.95
N ALA A 401 -13.48 27.16 11.34
CA ALA A 401 -12.20 27.09 11.99
C ALA A 401 -12.00 28.29 12.94
N GLY A 402 -12.01 28.03 14.25
CA GLY A 402 -11.58 29.02 15.26
C GLY A 402 -10.08 29.35 15.16
N PRO A 403 -9.55 30.27 16.01
CA PRO A 403 -8.16 30.71 15.94
C PRO A 403 -7.14 29.55 16.01
N SER A 404 -6.14 29.58 15.12
CA SER A 404 -5.20 28.48 14.86
C SER A 404 -4.49 27.94 16.12
N PHE A 405 -4.09 28.82 17.06
CA PHE A 405 -3.42 28.43 18.30
C PHE A 405 -4.28 27.54 19.21
N TRP A 406 -5.52 27.96 19.48
CA TRP A 406 -6.44 27.19 20.32
C TRP A 406 -6.92 25.92 19.62
N ARG A 407 -7.10 25.98 18.29
CA ARG A 407 -7.44 24.83 17.46
C ARG A 407 -6.39 23.72 17.60
N ASN A 408 -5.11 24.08 17.49
CA ASN A 408 -4.00 23.13 17.55
C ASN A 408 -3.88 22.45 18.93
N ILE A 409 -4.03 23.23 20.01
CA ILE A 409 -3.89 22.70 21.38
C ILE A 409 -5.08 21.82 21.78
N VAL A 410 -6.30 22.21 21.44
CA VAL A 410 -7.51 21.51 21.93
C VAL A 410 -7.84 20.27 21.11
N TRP A 411 -7.64 20.31 19.79
CA TRP A 411 -8.11 19.24 18.90
C TRP A 411 -6.96 18.42 18.30
N PHE A 412 -5.92 19.10 17.78
CA PHE A 412 -4.86 18.43 17.03
C PHE A 412 -3.81 17.75 17.91
N VAL A 413 -3.32 18.40 18.97
CA VAL A 413 -2.32 17.79 19.86
C VAL A 413 -2.86 16.51 20.51
N PRO A 414 -4.09 16.48 21.06
CA PRO A 414 -4.68 15.22 21.53
C PRO A 414 -4.76 14.17 20.44
N ALA A 415 -5.31 14.50 19.25
CA ALA A 415 -5.43 13.55 18.15
C ALA A 415 -4.06 12.99 17.68
N MET A 416 -3.00 13.81 17.67
CA MET A 416 -1.65 13.37 17.34
C MET A 416 -1.00 12.50 18.41
N VAL A 417 -1.26 12.78 19.70
CA VAL A 417 -0.64 12.05 20.82
C VAL A 417 -1.36 10.73 21.11
N SER A 418 -2.69 10.71 21.08
CA SER A 418 -3.49 9.54 21.43
C SER A 418 -3.99 8.75 20.23
N GLY A 419 -3.80 9.24 19.00
CA GLY A 419 -4.49 8.73 17.80
C GLY A 419 -6.02 8.88 17.88
N THR A 420 -6.54 9.50 18.94
CA THR A 420 -7.96 9.49 19.33
C THR A 420 -8.32 10.83 19.99
N GLY A 421 -8.68 11.82 19.17
CA GLY A 421 -9.19 13.12 19.64
C GLY A 421 -10.69 13.30 19.35
N PRO A 422 -11.39 14.18 20.07
CA PRO A 422 -12.72 14.63 19.65
C PRO A 422 -12.61 15.45 18.35
N GLU A 423 -13.64 15.35 17.50
CA GLU A 423 -13.65 16.05 16.20
C GLU A 423 -13.71 17.57 16.39
N PRO A 424 -12.91 18.35 15.65
CA PRO A 424 -13.06 19.79 15.65
C PRO A 424 -14.41 20.17 15.02
N PRO A 425 -15.07 21.26 15.47
CA PRO A 425 -16.33 21.73 14.88
C PRO A 425 -16.26 22.04 13.38
N SER A 426 -15.04 22.27 12.86
CA SER A 426 -14.77 22.51 11.45
C SER A 426 -14.75 21.23 10.60
N VAL A 427 -14.87 20.04 11.19
CA VAL A 427 -14.87 18.75 10.46
C VAL A 427 -16.20 18.04 10.70
N ARG A 428 -16.85 17.65 9.60
CA ARG A 428 -18.11 16.90 9.60
C ARG A 428 -17.94 15.61 8.82
N ARG A 429 -18.39 14.49 9.40
CA ARG A 429 -18.49 13.20 8.71
C ARG A 429 -19.76 13.18 7.85
N LEU A 430 -19.63 12.83 6.57
CA LEU A 430 -20.74 12.76 5.61
C LEU A 430 -21.27 11.34 5.45
N THR A 431 -20.39 10.32 5.45
CA THR A 431 -20.79 8.91 5.27
C THR A 431 -20.45 8.05 6.48
N ARG A 432 -21.10 6.88 6.62
CA ARG A 432 -20.80 5.91 7.68
C ARG A 432 -20.78 4.49 7.13
N GLY A 433 -19.62 3.83 7.24
CA GLY A 433 -19.43 2.44 6.80
C GLY A 433 -19.60 2.27 5.29
N MET A 434 -19.42 3.35 4.53
CA MET A 434 -19.56 3.32 3.07
C MET A 434 -18.30 2.84 2.37
N ARG A 435 -17.19 2.70 3.09
CA ARG A 435 -15.88 2.27 2.56
C ARG A 435 -15.49 3.14 1.36
N ALA A 436 -15.59 4.44 1.60
CA ALA A 436 -15.61 5.48 0.58
C ALA A 436 -14.27 6.21 0.47
N LEU A 437 -13.64 6.08 -0.69
CA LEU A 437 -12.37 6.68 -1.05
C LEU A 437 -12.52 7.57 -2.28
N TYR A 438 -11.55 8.45 -2.48
CA TYR A 438 -11.39 9.33 -3.62
C TYR A 438 -12.60 10.26 -3.89
N PRO A 439 -13.09 11.02 -2.89
CA PRO A 439 -14.23 11.91 -3.07
C PRO A 439 -13.88 13.11 -3.96
N THR A 440 -14.85 13.59 -4.73
CA THR A 440 -14.80 14.82 -5.54
C THR A 440 -16.18 15.48 -5.60
N TYR A 441 -16.23 16.82 -5.60
CA TYR A 441 -17.47 17.56 -5.80
C TYR A 441 -17.85 17.63 -7.28
N SER A 442 -19.15 17.65 -7.56
CA SER A 442 -19.65 18.15 -8.84
C SER A 442 -19.42 19.67 -8.95
N PRO A 443 -19.28 20.22 -10.17
CA PRO A 443 -19.02 21.65 -10.37
C PRO A 443 -20.12 22.57 -9.83
N ASP A 444 -21.36 22.09 -9.75
CA ASP A 444 -22.50 22.81 -9.14
C ASP A 444 -22.51 22.75 -7.60
N GLY A 445 -21.68 21.89 -7.00
CA GLY A 445 -21.59 21.70 -5.55
C GLY A 445 -22.79 20.97 -4.95
N GLU A 446 -23.60 20.27 -5.75
CA GLU A 446 -24.77 19.53 -5.27
C GLU A 446 -24.52 18.05 -4.98
N TRP A 447 -23.49 17.47 -5.62
CA TRP A 447 -23.18 16.05 -5.59
C TRP A 447 -21.73 15.79 -5.22
N ILE A 448 -21.50 14.58 -4.70
CA ILE A 448 -20.18 14.02 -4.41
C ILE A 448 -20.10 12.66 -5.08
N VAL A 449 -19.12 12.48 -5.96
CA VAL A 449 -18.74 11.17 -6.49
C VAL A 449 -17.55 10.64 -5.70
N PHE A 450 -17.55 9.33 -5.47
CA PHE A 450 -16.47 8.62 -4.79
C PHE A 450 -16.38 7.18 -5.29
N VAL A 451 -15.28 6.52 -4.93
CA VAL A 451 -15.09 5.09 -5.13
C VAL A 451 -15.49 4.36 -3.85
N GLN A 452 -16.47 3.47 -3.96
CA GLN A 452 -16.80 2.53 -2.89
C GLN A 452 -16.02 1.22 -3.07
N ASN A 453 -15.40 0.76 -1.99
CA ASN A 453 -14.82 -0.58 -1.89
C ASN A 453 -15.83 -1.58 -1.28
N LYS A 454 -16.09 -2.68 -1.98
CA LYS A 454 -16.99 -3.73 -1.51
C LYS A 454 -16.71 -5.07 -2.21
N ASP A 455 -16.60 -6.15 -1.44
CA ASP A 455 -16.52 -7.53 -1.93
C ASP A 455 -15.39 -7.74 -2.97
N THR A 456 -14.18 -7.19 -2.72
CA THR A 456 -13.02 -7.13 -3.65
C THR A 456 -13.18 -6.26 -4.90
N ASN A 457 -14.30 -5.55 -5.04
CA ASN A 457 -14.61 -4.73 -6.20
C ASN A 457 -14.66 -3.25 -5.82
N ASN A 458 -14.43 -2.40 -6.82
CA ASN A 458 -14.68 -0.97 -6.68
C ASN A 458 -15.77 -0.53 -7.63
N ASN A 459 -16.61 0.37 -7.14
CA ASN A 459 -17.66 0.99 -7.94
C ASN A 459 -17.72 2.49 -7.68
N LEU A 460 -18.04 3.24 -8.73
CA LEU A 460 -18.37 4.65 -8.59
C LEU A 460 -19.75 4.77 -7.98
N ALA A 461 -19.82 5.53 -6.90
CA ALA A 461 -21.04 5.88 -6.21
C ALA A 461 -21.15 7.40 -6.08
N MET A 462 -22.37 7.89 -5.98
CA MET A 462 -22.69 9.30 -5.89
C MET A 462 -23.70 9.55 -4.76
N ILE A 463 -23.52 10.63 -4.02
CA ILE A 463 -24.41 11.09 -2.95
C ILE A 463 -24.60 12.61 -3.05
N ARG A 464 -25.70 13.13 -2.52
CA ARG A 464 -25.85 14.56 -2.29
C ARG A 464 -24.83 15.05 -1.26
N VAL A 465 -24.47 16.34 -1.29
CA VAL A 465 -23.52 16.92 -0.32
C VAL A 465 -23.95 16.75 1.15
N ASP A 466 -25.26 16.57 1.41
CA ASP A 466 -25.76 16.29 2.74
C ASP A 466 -25.56 14.83 3.21
N GLY A 467 -25.13 13.94 2.33
CA GLY A 467 -24.91 12.51 2.55
C GLY A 467 -26.08 11.61 2.15
N THR A 468 -27.13 12.16 1.54
CA THR A 468 -28.35 11.42 1.13
C THR A 468 -28.32 11.01 -0.35
N ASP A 469 -29.37 10.30 -0.79
CA ASP A 469 -29.59 9.90 -2.20
C ASP A 469 -28.40 9.15 -2.80
N LEU A 470 -28.00 8.05 -2.15
CA LEU A 470 -26.93 7.17 -2.65
C LEU A 470 -27.35 6.49 -3.95
N ARG A 471 -26.54 6.71 -4.99
CA ARG A 471 -26.66 6.12 -6.32
C ARG A 471 -25.36 5.44 -6.72
N TYR A 472 -25.45 4.40 -7.52
CA TYR A 472 -24.29 3.75 -8.12
C TYR A 472 -24.23 4.12 -9.60
N LEU A 473 -23.05 4.52 -10.05
CA LEU A 473 -22.77 4.77 -11.47
C LEU A 473 -22.19 3.51 -12.12
N THR A 474 -21.56 2.61 -11.37
CA THR A 474 -21.03 1.35 -11.91
C THR A 474 -21.38 0.14 -11.04
N HIS A 475 -21.32 -1.06 -11.63
CA HIS A 475 -21.68 -2.33 -10.99
C HIS A 475 -20.70 -3.48 -11.32
N PHE A 476 -19.40 -3.24 -11.21
CA PHE A 476 -18.37 -4.25 -11.42
C PHE A 476 -18.38 -5.32 -10.32
N ALA A 477 -18.13 -6.55 -10.73
CA ALA A 477 -18.12 -7.75 -9.89
C ALA A 477 -16.99 -8.74 -10.27
N ASP A 478 -16.04 -8.31 -11.10
CA ASP A 478 -14.96 -9.11 -11.71
C ASP A 478 -13.58 -8.87 -11.07
N GLY A 479 -13.51 -8.04 -10.03
CA GLY A 479 -12.28 -7.58 -9.40
C GLY A 479 -11.74 -6.26 -9.99
N THR A 480 -12.53 -5.55 -10.81
CA THR A 480 -12.19 -4.21 -11.28
C THR A 480 -11.94 -3.25 -10.11
N GLN A 481 -10.89 -2.44 -10.24
CA GLN A 481 -10.55 -1.40 -9.28
C GLN A 481 -10.61 -0.02 -9.93
N LEU A 482 -11.07 0.99 -9.17
CA LEU A 482 -11.33 2.34 -9.68
C LEU A 482 -10.61 3.37 -8.80
N TYR A 483 -10.17 4.45 -9.42
CA TYR A 483 -9.32 5.45 -8.77
C TYR A 483 -9.68 6.86 -9.22
N THR A 484 -9.53 7.78 -8.27
CA THR A 484 -9.35 9.22 -8.55
C THR A 484 -10.36 9.81 -9.55
N PRO A 485 -11.68 9.63 -9.35
CA PRO A 485 -12.68 10.24 -10.23
C PRO A 485 -12.62 11.77 -10.16
N ARG A 486 -12.88 12.42 -11.29
CA ARG A 486 -12.94 13.88 -11.46
C ARG A 486 -14.02 14.29 -12.46
N PHE A 487 -14.86 15.23 -12.05
CA PHE A 487 -15.81 15.86 -12.95
C PHE A 487 -15.10 16.76 -13.96
N SER A 488 -15.61 16.79 -15.19
CA SER A 488 -15.29 17.85 -16.14
C SER A 488 -15.80 19.20 -15.63
N PRO A 489 -15.20 20.33 -16.04
CA PRO A 489 -15.64 21.66 -15.59
C PRO A 489 -17.11 21.97 -15.87
N ASP A 490 -17.70 21.36 -16.91
CA ASP A 490 -19.11 21.51 -17.28
C ASP A 490 -20.06 20.53 -16.56
N GLY A 491 -19.52 19.59 -15.77
CA GLY A 491 -20.27 18.60 -15.01
C GLY A 491 -20.85 17.43 -15.83
N ARG A 492 -20.62 17.40 -17.15
CA ARG A 492 -21.24 16.40 -18.05
C ARG A 492 -20.43 15.12 -18.23
N LYS A 493 -19.20 15.10 -17.75
CA LYS A 493 -18.30 13.95 -17.85
C LYS A 493 -17.63 13.69 -16.54
N LEU A 494 -17.31 12.41 -16.31
CA LEU A 494 -16.45 11.99 -15.22
C LEU A 494 -15.28 11.21 -15.82
N VAL A 495 -14.06 11.62 -15.50
CA VAL A 495 -12.83 10.89 -15.81
C VAL A 495 -12.36 10.15 -14.55
N PHE A 496 -11.84 8.94 -14.71
CA PHE A 496 -11.30 8.14 -13.59
C PHE A 496 -10.29 7.13 -14.10
N ALA A 497 -9.37 6.70 -13.25
CA ALA A 497 -8.49 5.59 -13.58
C ALA A 497 -9.16 4.25 -13.23
N ILE A 498 -8.98 3.25 -14.09
CA ILE A 498 -9.58 1.91 -13.97
C ILE A 498 -8.49 0.86 -14.16
N ALA A 499 -8.40 -0.09 -13.23
CA ALA A 499 -7.48 -1.22 -13.32
C ALA A 499 -8.22 -2.54 -13.54
N ARG A 500 -7.80 -3.27 -14.58
CA ARG A 500 -8.29 -4.61 -14.93
C ARG A 500 -7.15 -5.47 -15.43
N GLU A 501 -7.12 -6.73 -14.98
CA GLU A 501 -6.18 -7.76 -15.46
C GLU A 501 -4.69 -7.33 -15.46
N GLY A 502 -4.27 -6.46 -14.53
CA GLY A 502 -2.89 -6.00 -14.44
C GLY A 502 -2.59 -4.69 -15.15
N GLN A 503 -3.53 -4.15 -15.93
CA GLN A 503 -3.40 -2.90 -16.68
C GLN A 503 -4.23 -1.81 -16.02
N ARG A 504 -3.70 -0.58 -15.93
CA ARG A 504 -4.44 0.59 -15.45
C ARG A 504 -4.49 1.66 -16.54
N ASP A 505 -5.70 2.01 -16.91
CA ASP A 505 -6.03 2.95 -17.97
C ASP A 505 -6.91 4.08 -17.41
N ILE A 506 -7.21 5.09 -18.23
CA ILE A 506 -8.12 6.18 -17.86
C ILE A 506 -9.38 6.08 -18.71
N ALA A 507 -10.51 5.98 -18.01
CA ALA A 507 -11.84 5.93 -18.58
C ALA A 507 -12.57 7.26 -18.42
N VAL A 508 -13.50 7.52 -19.33
CA VAL A 508 -14.46 8.63 -19.27
C VAL A 508 -15.87 8.07 -19.39
N VAL A 509 -16.78 8.60 -18.57
CA VAL A 509 -18.22 8.38 -18.70
C VAL A 509 -18.94 9.70 -18.91
N GLU A 510 -20.08 9.65 -19.59
CA GLU A 510 -20.95 10.81 -19.81
C GLU A 510 -22.17 10.78 -18.87
N LEU A 511 -22.52 11.94 -18.36
CA LEU A 511 -23.59 12.18 -17.40
C LEU A 511 -24.70 13.03 -18.04
N ASP A 512 -25.95 12.77 -17.68
CA ASP A 512 -27.07 13.66 -17.98
C ASP A 512 -27.11 14.88 -17.05
N ALA A 513 -28.15 15.70 -17.19
CA ALA A 513 -28.32 16.91 -16.37
C ALA A 513 -28.66 16.59 -14.90
N GLU A 514 -29.13 15.37 -14.64
CA GLU A 514 -29.50 14.87 -13.33
C GLU A 514 -28.32 14.16 -12.62
N GLY A 515 -27.20 13.97 -13.33
CA GLY A 515 -25.98 13.35 -12.85
C GLY A 515 -25.96 11.81 -12.99
N ASP A 516 -26.92 11.24 -13.71
CA ASP A 516 -26.99 9.81 -13.99
C ASP A 516 -26.22 9.47 -15.28
N LEU A 517 -25.74 8.23 -15.41
CA LEU A 517 -25.04 7.79 -16.62
C LEU A 517 -25.97 7.86 -17.84
N LEU A 518 -25.50 8.45 -18.95
CA LEU A 518 -26.24 8.42 -20.22
C LEU A 518 -26.43 7.00 -20.77
N ALA A 519 -25.53 6.09 -20.43
CA ALA A 519 -25.65 4.66 -20.75
C ALA A 519 -25.03 3.82 -19.62
N GLU A 520 -25.87 3.00 -18.98
CA GLU A 520 -25.45 2.15 -17.87
C GLU A 520 -24.35 1.17 -18.30
N GLY A 521 -23.24 1.16 -17.56
CA GLY A 521 -22.09 0.29 -17.83
C GLY A 521 -21.24 0.67 -19.05
N ALA A 522 -21.58 1.75 -19.77
CA ALA A 522 -20.78 2.26 -20.86
C ALA A 522 -19.74 3.27 -20.35
N PHE A 523 -18.47 2.97 -20.58
CA PHE A 523 -17.37 3.90 -20.40
C PHE A 523 -16.42 3.78 -21.60
N ASP A 524 -15.78 4.88 -21.95
CA ASP A 524 -14.78 4.92 -23.00
C ASP A 524 -13.39 4.92 -22.37
N LEU A 525 -12.52 4.00 -22.80
CA LEU A 525 -11.10 4.04 -22.48
C LEU A 525 -10.45 5.18 -23.26
N ALA A 526 -10.51 6.39 -22.69
CA ALA A 526 -10.02 7.60 -23.31
C ALA A 526 -8.49 7.60 -23.44
N ILE A 527 -7.78 7.00 -22.48
CA ILE A 527 -6.32 6.87 -22.45
C ILE A 527 -5.97 5.46 -22.01
N ALA A 528 -5.23 4.75 -22.86
CA ALA A 528 -4.73 3.40 -22.61
C ALA A 528 -3.33 3.30 -23.21
N THR A 529 -2.36 3.93 -22.55
CA THR A 529 -0.96 3.84 -22.97
C THR A 529 -0.40 2.44 -22.67
N PRO A 530 0.78 2.08 -23.21
CA PRO A 530 1.46 0.84 -22.80
C PRO A 530 1.94 0.85 -21.34
N GLY A 531 1.87 1.99 -20.64
CA GLY A 531 2.25 2.14 -19.24
C GLY A 531 1.04 2.06 -18.31
N THR A 532 1.25 2.44 -17.06
CA THR A 532 0.22 2.56 -16.02
C THR A 532 -0.29 3.99 -15.97
N ASP A 533 -1.51 4.24 -16.43
CA ASP A 533 -2.10 5.58 -16.46
C ASP A 533 -2.83 5.88 -15.14
N ARG A 534 -2.51 7.03 -14.52
CA ARG A 534 -2.92 7.36 -13.14
C ARG A 534 -3.37 8.81 -13.00
N ASP A 535 -4.21 9.02 -11.99
CA ASP A 535 -4.56 10.31 -11.42
C ASP A 535 -4.98 11.38 -12.45
N PRO A 536 -6.04 11.13 -13.22
CA PRO A 536 -6.49 12.08 -14.23
C PRO A 536 -7.00 13.38 -13.58
N ALA A 537 -6.75 14.50 -14.25
CA ALA A 537 -7.29 15.82 -13.94
C ALA A 537 -7.67 16.52 -15.24
N TRP A 538 -8.77 17.29 -15.23
CA TRP A 538 -9.18 18.08 -16.38
C TRP A 538 -8.41 19.39 -16.47
N SER A 539 -8.14 19.85 -17.68
CA SER A 539 -7.83 21.26 -17.94
C SER A 539 -9.03 22.15 -17.59
N ALA A 540 -8.78 23.43 -17.30
CA ALA A 540 -9.82 24.37 -16.91
C ALA A 540 -10.93 24.56 -17.96
N ASP A 541 -10.59 24.37 -19.24
CA ASP A 541 -11.52 24.43 -20.38
C ASP A 541 -12.19 23.07 -20.69
N GLY A 542 -11.79 21.99 -20.03
CA GLY A 542 -12.30 20.64 -20.25
C GLY A 542 -11.85 19.98 -21.56
N ALA A 543 -10.93 20.58 -22.32
CA ALA A 543 -10.46 20.04 -23.59
C ALA A 543 -9.41 18.93 -23.43
N GLU A 544 -8.63 18.98 -22.36
CA GLU A 544 -7.51 18.08 -22.10
C GLU A 544 -7.67 17.32 -20.79
N VAL A 545 -7.13 16.10 -20.76
CA VAL A 545 -6.91 15.32 -19.55
C VAL A 545 -5.42 15.29 -19.27
N VAL A 546 -5.03 15.80 -18.10
CA VAL A 546 -3.68 15.76 -17.55
C VAL A 546 -3.57 14.55 -16.62
N PHE A 547 -2.55 13.73 -16.78
CA PHE A 547 -2.42 12.45 -16.07
C PHE A 547 -0.96 12.05 -15.88
N ALA A 548 -0.71 11.15 -14.94
CA ALA A 548 0.61 10.53 -14.75
C ALA A 548 0.69 9.21 -15.50
N SER A 549 1.82 8.93 -16.16
CA SER A 549 2.07 7.63 -16.79
C SER A 549 3.55 7.29 -16.88
N ASP A 550 3.87 6.00 -16.89
CA ASP A 550 5.23 5.46 -16.94
C ASP A 550 5.61 4.84 -18.29
N PHE A 551 4.84 5.04 -19.37
CA PHE A 551 5.15 4.45 -20.69
C PHE A 551 6.52 4.88 -21.26
N SER A 552 7.15 5.91 -20.69
CA SER A 552 8.53 6.34 -20.98
C SER A 552 9.62 5.61 -20.17
N GLY A 553 9.24 4.71 -19.26
CA GLY A 553 10.08 4.04 -18.26
C GLY A 553 10.19 4.77 -16.92
N ILE A 554 9.70 6.02 -16.83
CA ILE A 554 9.60 6.83 -15.61
C ILE A 554 8.23 7.52 -15.59
N PHE A 555 7.59 7.55 -14.42
CA PHE A 555 6.35 8.29 -14.24
C PHE A 555 6.55 9.78 -14.52
N ASN A 556 5.85 10.29 -15.52
CA ASN A 556 5.82 11.69 -15.90
C ASN A 556 4.38 12.16 -16.06
N ILE A 557 4.18 13.47 -16.01
CA ILE A 557 2.90 14.11 -16.30
C ILE A 557 2.77 14.34 -17.81
N TYR A 558 1.62 13.97 -18.35
CA TYR A 558 1.23 14.17 -19.74
C TYR A 558 -0.11 14.89 -19.81
N ALA A 559 -0.35 15.62 -20.89
CA ALA A 559 -1.64 16.21 -21.24
C ALA A 559 -2.10 15.64 -22.58
N LEU A 560 -3.33 15.13 -22.63
CA LEU A 560 -3.95 14.62 -23.85
C LEU A 560 -5.21 15.40 -24.16
N ASN A 561 -5.25 16.03 -25.33
CA ASN A 561 -6.47 16.62 -25.86
C ASN A 561 -7.40 15.51 -26.36
N LEU A 562 -8.63 15.44 -25.82
CA LEU A 562 -9.53 14.31 -26.10
C LEU A 562 -10.08 14.29 -27.53
N GLU A 563 -10.24 15.46 -28.15
CA GLU A 563 -10.78 15.59 -29.51
C GLU A 563 -9.70 15.35 -30.57
N THR A 564 -8.59 16.08 -30.49
CA THR A 564 -7.50 16.02 -31.48
C THR A 564 -6.57 14.83 -31.29
N ARG A 565 -6.61 14.20 -30.10
CA ARG A 565 -5.68 13.14 -29.66
C ARG A 565 -4.22 13.59 -29.59
N ALA A 566 -3.96 14.90 -29.57
CA ALA A 566 -2.63 15.44 -29.38
C ALA A 566 -2.13 15.15 -27.95
N LEU A 567 -0.96 14.51 -27.85
CA LEU A 567 -0.32 14.16 -26.58
C LEU A 567 0.92 15.03 -26.36
N GLN A 568 1.00 15.66 -25.19
CA GLN A 568 2.15 16.45 -24.77
C GLN A 568 2.74 15.89 -23.47
N GLN A 569 4.06 15.71 -23.44
CA GLN A 569 4.78 15.39 -22.21
C GLN A 569 5.14 16.67 -21.44
N ILE A 570 4.53 16.87 -20.28
CA ILE A 570 4.71 18.05 -19.44
C ILE A 570 6.03 17.96 -18.66
N THR A 571 6.24 16.84 -17.95
CA THR A 571 7.47 16.64 -17.14
C THR A 571 8.42 15.63 -17.78
N ASN A 572 9.70 15.75 -17.43
CA ASN A 572 10.72 14.74 -17.72
C ASN A 572 11.70 14.71 -16.55
N THR A 573 11.51 13.77 -15.63
CA THR A 573 12.19 13.73 -14.32
C THR A 573 12.98 12.43 -14.10
N VAL A 574 13.85 12.42 -13.08
CA VAL A 574 14.61 11.22 -12.69
C VAL A 574 13.85 10.35 -11.69
N GLY A 575 13.19 10.94 -10.69
CA GLY A 575 12.47 10.18 -9.65
C GLY A 575 11.09 9.75 -10.16
N GLY A 576 10.20 10.70 -10.36
CA GLY A 576 8.87 10.50 -10.95
C GLY A 576 7.94 11.66 -10.62
N ALA A 577 6.83 11.78 -11.34
CA ALA A 577 5.80 12.79 -11.12
C ALA A 577 4.40 12.19 -11.11
N PHE A 578 3.59 12.56 -10.11
CA PHE A 578 2.31 11.91 -9.77
C PHE A 578 1.24 12.92 -9.37
N SER A 579 -0.03 12.48 -9.41
CA SER A 579 -1.18 13.22 -8.88
C SER A 579 -1.24 14.69 -9.31
N PRO A 580 -1.32 14.98 -10.62
CA PRO A 580 -1.41 16.34 -11.11
C PRO A 580 -2.72 17.01 -10.68
N SER A 581 -2.66 18.31 -10.39
CA SER A 581 -3.78 19.22 -10.30
C SER A 581 -3.53 20.38 -11.24
N VAL A 582 -4.54 20.70 -12.05
CA VAL A 582 -4.50 21.82 -13.01
C VAL A 582 -5.25 23.00 -12.40
N GLY A 583 -4.66 24.19 -12.48
CA GLY A 583 -5.30 25.44 -12.07
C GLY A 583 -5.96 26.17 -13.24
N ALA A 584 -6.58 27.32 -12.95
CA ALA A 584 -7.37 28.07 -13.91
C ALA A 584 -6.53 28.67 -15.05
N ASP A 585 -5.26 28.99 -14.79
CA ASP A 585 -4.34 29.58 -15.75
C ASP A 585 -3.51 28.52 -16.50
N GLY A 586 -3.82 27.23 -16.30
CA GLY A 586 -3.13 26.10 -16.93
C GLY A 586 -1.86 25.66 -16.21
N GLU A 587 -1.59 26.19 -15.01
CA GLU A 587 -0.52 25.72 -14.15
C GLU A 587 -0.79 24.28 -13.68
N VAL A 588 0.27 23.47 -13.58
CA VAL A 588 0.18 22.08 -13.14
C VAL A 588 1.00 21.90 -11.88
N VAL A 589 0.34 21.57 -10.77
CA VAL A 589 0.97 21.20 -9.51
C VAL A 589 0.92 19.68 -9.37
N PHE A 590 2.02 19.05 -8.99
CA PHE A 590 2.12 17.60 -8.90
C PHE A 590 3.01 17.18 -7.72
N ALA A 591 2.86 15.93 -7.28
CA ALA A 591 3.77 15.31 -6.33
C ALA A 591 4.98 14.74 -7.07
N ALA A 592 6.18 15.12 -6.66
CA ALA A 592 7.43 14.60 -7.23
C ALA A 592 8.10 13.63 -6.26
N TYR A 593 8.68 12.55 -6.80
CA TYR A 593 9.66 11.74 -6.07
C TYR A 593 11.04 12.31 -6.36
N THR A 594 11.81 12.66 -5.34
CA THR A 594 13.08 13.40 -5.46
C THR A 594 14.17 12.84 -4.59
#